data_AF-A0A6B9F8N0-F1
#
_entry.id   AF-A0A6B9F8N0-F1
#
_cell.length_a   1.000
_cell.length_b   1.000
_cell.length_c   1.000
_cell.angle_alpha   90.00
_cell.angle_beta   90.00
_cell.angle_gamma   90.00
#
_symmetry.space_group_name_H-M   'P 1'
#
loop_
_entity.id
_entity.type
_entity.pdbx_description
1 polymer ?
#
loop_
_entity_poly.entity_id
_entity_poly.type
_entity_poly.pdbx_seq_one_letter_code
_entity_poly.pdbx_strand_id
1 'polypeptide(L)'
;MSQASDTETYFEGYSDYQSVSKDIGQAVRDAIDAYAYIDGRHSQGARVRATNAASAYRRILGAAIRLLPELKRDAETKDELGEIYTDWTGDGNDDDGHIDQLQALSFQSPPPDWLFEFVVQIREAAWELGYLQAGRSRKAEQGDPVEKEANSMFRE
;
A
#
# COMPACT_ATOMS: atom_id res chain seq x y z
N MET A 1 50.92 2.93 -7.66
CA MET A 1 49.69 2.39 -8.30
C MET A 1 48.64 2.32 -7.20
N SER A 2 47.72 3.30 -7.17
CA SER A 2 46.68 3.37 -6.15
C SER A 2 45.58 2.36 -6.46
N GLN A 3 45.22 1.56 -5.45
CA GLN A 3 44.03 0.74 -5.43
C GLN A 3 42.79 1.65 -5.54
N ALA A 4 42.01 1.49 -6.61
CA ALA A 4 40.65 1.96 -6.64
C ALA A 4 39.80 0.88 -5.97
N SER A 5 39.19 1.22 -4.83
CA SER A 5 38.13 0.42 -4.24
C SER A 5 36.94 0.45 -5.19
N ASP A 6 36.61 -0.67 -5.80
CA ASP A 6 35.32 -0.89 -6.43
C ASP A 6 34.27 -0.89 -5.31
N THR A 7 33.78 0.30 -4.98
CA THR A 7 32.55 0.46 -4.21
C THR A 7 31.41 0.05 -5.14
N GLU A 8 31.08 -1.24 -5.15
CA GLU A 8 29.90 -1.74 -5.84
C GLU A 8 28.68 -0.95 -5.36
N THR A 9 28.00 -0.31 -6.29
CA THR A 9 26.80 0.53 -6.09
C THR A 9 25.59 -0.33 -5.72
N TYR A 10 25.66 -1.06 -4.61
CA TYR A 10 24.58 -1.93 -4.12
C TYR A 10 23.50 -1.15 -3.36
N PHE A 11 23.60 0.19 -3.28
CA PHE A 11 22.91 0.95 -2.24
C PHE A 11 22.41 2.32 -2.74
N GLU A 12 21.23 2.34 -3.36
CA GLU A 12 20.36 3.53 -3.45
C GLU A 12 18.91 3.09 -3.73
N GLY A 13 18.65 2.39 -4.84
CA GLY A 13 17.29 1.96 -5.22
C GLY A 13 16.60 0.97 -4.26
N TYR A 14 17.34 0.08 -3.59
CA TYR A 14 16.76 -0.85 -2.60
C TYR A 14 16.37 -0.15 -1.29
N SER A 15 17.10 0.89 -0.89
CA SER A 15 16.78 1.71 0.29
C SER A 15 15.55 2.58 0.03
N ASP A 16 15.44 3.11 -1.19
CA ASP A 16 14.29 3.90 -1.62
C ASP A 16 13.01 3.05 -1.68
N TYR A 17 13.10 1.84 -2.27
CA TYR A 17 11.94 0.94 -2.34
C TYR A 17 11.48 0.46 -0.95
N GLN A 18 12.41 0.17 -0.04
CA GLN A 18 12.06 -0.20 1.33
C GLN A 18 11.36 0.95 2.07
N SER A 19 11.83 2.18 1.87
CA SER A 19 11.24 3.38 2.47
C SER A 19 9.83 3.62 1.91
N VAL A 20 9.67 3.56 0.58
CA VAL A 20 8.36 3.67 -0.09
C VAL A 20 7.42 2.57 0.37
N SER A 21 7.88 1.32 0.46
CA SER A 21 7.08 0.18 0.93
C SER A 21 6.60 0.37 2.36
N LYS A 22 7.45 0.92 3.24
CA LYS A 22 7.08 1.22 4.62
C LYS A 22 6.02 2.32 4.69
N ASP A 23 6.17 3.37 3.90
CA ASP A 23 5.25 4.50 3.86
C ASP A 23 3.89 4.10 3.30
N ILE A 24 3.87 3.32 2.21
CA ILE A 24 2.64 2.76 1.65
C ILE A 24 2.00 1.78 2.65
N GLY A 25 2.79 0.91 3.27
CA GLY A 25 2.31 0.01 4.31
C GLY A 25 1.67 0.75 5.50
N GLN A 26 2.20 1.92 5.88
CA GLN A 26 1.59 2.77 6.88
C GLN A 26 0.26 3.38 6.38
N ALA A 27 0.23 3.91 5.16
CA ALA A 27 -0.98 4.49 4.57
C ALA A 27 -2.12 3.47 4.47
N VAL A 28 -1.83 2.22 4.09
CA VAL A 28 -2.81 1.12 4.04
C VAL A 28 -3.36 0.82 5.44
N ARG A 29 -2.49 0.70 6.46
CA ARG A 29 -2.94 0.50 7.85
C ARG A 29 -3.84 1.66 8.32
N ASP A 30 -3.42 2.90 8.06
CA ASP A 30 -4.17 4.09 8.45
C ASP A 30 -5.55 4.16 7.77
N ALA A 31 -5.68 3.66 6.55
CA ALA A 31 -6.96 3.55 5.84
C ALA A 31 -7.89 2.51 6.47
N ILE A 32 -7.36 1.33 6.81
CA ILE A 32 -8.12 0.26 7.48
C ILE A 32 -8.59 0.72 8.87
N ASP A 33 -7.69 1.32 9.66
CA ASP A 33 -8.01 1.85 10.98
C ASP A 33 -9.05 2.99 10.90
N ALA A 34 -8.97 3.82 9.85
CA ALA A 34 -9.94 4.88 9.60
C ALA A 34 -11.35 4.33 9.30
N TYR A 35 -11.45 3.29 8.46
CA TYR A 35 -12.71 2.61 8.20
C TYR A 35 -13.29 1.98 9.47
N ALA A 36 -12.48 1.20 10.20
CA ALA A 36 -12.90 0.56 11.44
C ALA A 36 -13.38 1.58 12.49
N TYR A 37 -12.75 2.75 12.56
CA TYR A 37 -13.20 3.85 13.42
C TYR A 37 -14.58 4.39 13.00
N ILE A 38 -14.83 4.58 11.70
CA ILE A 38 -16.13 5.07 11.20
C ILE A 38 -17.21 4.02 11.49
N ASP A 39 -17.00 2.78 11.02
CA ASP A 39 -17.96 1.68 11.16
C ASP A 39 -18.28 1.36 12.63
N GLY A 40 -17.24 1.30 13.47
CA GLY A 40 -17.40 1.06 14.91
C GLY A 40 -18.22 2.14 15.62
N ARG A 41 -18.16 3.40 15.16
CA ARG A 41 -18.96 4.49 15.75
C ARG A 41 -20.41 4.41 15.29
N HIS A 42 -20.65 4.09 14.02
CA HIS A 42 -22.00 3.94 13.48
C HIS A 42 -22.72 2.73 14.07
N SER A 43 -22.06 1.57 14.21
CA SER A 43 -22.63 0.37 14.82
C SER A 43 -23.00 0.56 16.30
N GLN A 44 -22.31 1.44 17.01
CA GLN A 44 -22.62 1.82 18.40
C GLN A 44 -23.71 2.92 18.50
N GLY A 45 -24.29 3.36 17.39
CA GLY A 45 -25.23 4.48 17.35
C GLY A 45 -24.62 5.82 17.75
N ALA A 46 -23.29 5.91 17.79
CA ALA A 46 -22.57 7.11 18.21
C ALA A 46 -22.36 8.04 17.01
N ARG A 47 -22.74 9.32 17.15
CA ARG A 47 -22.41 10.32 16.13
C ARG A 47 -20.89 10.50 16.02
N VAL A 48 -20.37 10.45 14.80
CA VAL A 48 -19.02 10.89 14.46
C VAL A 48 -19.07 12.39 14.19
N ARG A 49 -18.15 13.15 14.78
CA ARG A 49 -18.02 14.57 14.42
C ARG A 49 -17.59 14.68 12.95
N ALA A 50 -18.21 15.59 12.20
CA ALA A 50 -17.94 15.76 10.76
C ALA A 50 -16.44 15.92 10.45
N THR A 51 -15.70 16.62 11.31
CA THR A 51 -14.23 16.78 11.19
C THR A 51 -13.47 15.46 11.29
N ASN A 52 -13.89 14.57 12.20
CA ASN A 52 -13.23 13.28 12.41
C ASN A 52 -13.56 12.32 11.27
N ALA A 53 -14.81 12.33 10.80
CA ALA A 53 -15.22 11.55 9.65
C ALA A 53 -14.46 12.01 8.39
N ALA A 54 -14.44 13.32 8.10
CA ALA A 54 -13.68 13.87 6.97
C ALA A 54 -12.19 13.51 7.05
N SER A 55 -11.58 13.55 8.25
CA SER A 55 -10.20 13.12 8.43
C SER A 55 -9.99 11.63 8.16
N ALA A 56 -10.94 10.77 8.55
CA ALA A 56 -10.86 9.33 8.31
C ALA A 56 -11.01 9.02 6.82
N TYR A 57 -12.00 9.60 6.13
CA TYR A 57 -12.18 9.47 4.69
C TYR A 57 -10.97 9.98 3.89
N ARG A 58 -10.32 11.06 4.33
CA ARG A 58 -9.07 11.55 3.72
C ARG A 58 -7.92 10.55 3.82
N ARG A 59 -7.85 9.75 4.89
CA ARG A 59 -6.82 8.71 5.01
C ARG A 59 -7.04 7.59 4.02
N ILE A 60 -8.30 7.16 3.86
CA ILE A 60 -8.71 6.17 2.86
C ILE A 60 -8.37 6.66 1.45
N LEU A 61 -8.84 7.87 1.07
CA LEU A 61 -8.56 8.47 -0.22
C LEU A 61 -7.05 8.63 -0.46
N GLY A 62 -6.32 9.09 0.55
CA GLY A 62 -4.88 9.27 0.46
C GLY A 62 -4.12 7.95 0.21
N ALA A 63 -4.58 6.83 0.75
CA ALA A 63 -3.98 5.53 0.49
C ALA A 63 -4.23 5.09 -0.96
N ALA A 64 -5.46 5.23 -1.46
CA ALA A 64 -5.80 4.91 -2.85
C ALA A 64 -4.99 5.74 -3.86
N ILE A 65 -4.94 7.07 -3.69
CA ILE A 65 -4.20 7.96 -4.60
C ILE A 65 -2.69 7.62 -4.66
N ARG A 66 -2.11 7.10 -3.58
CA ARG A 66 -0.70 6.67 -3.58
C ARG A 66 -0.43 5.40 -4.39
N LEU A 67 -1.44 4.55 -4.56
CA LEU A 67 -1.32 3.29 -5.31
C LEU A 67 -1.77 3.45 -6.76
N LEU A 68 -2.58 4.47 -7.05
CA LEU A 68 -3.22 4.67 -8.35
C LEU A 68 -2.25 4.70 -9.56
N PRO A 69 -1.06 5.34 -9.50
CA PRO A 69 -0.14 5.35 -10.64
C PRO A 69 0.36 3.95 -11.02
N GLU A 70 0.79 3.16 -10.04
CA GLU A 70 1.28 1.80 -10.24
C GLU A 70 0.13 0.84 -10.57
N LEU A 71 -1.03 1.02 -9.95
CA LEU A 71 -2.25 0.30 -10.28
C LEU A 71 -2.59 0.50 -11.76
N LYS A 72 -2.63 1.75 -12.24
CA LYS A 72 -2.86 2.07 -13.65
C LYS A 72 -1.82 1.45 -14.58
N ARG A 73 -0.55 1.49 -14.19
CA ARG A 73 0.55 0.93 -15.00
C ARG A 73 0.40 -0.58 -15.19
N ASP A 74 0.02 -1.30 -14.15
CA ASP A 74 -0.04 -2.76 -14.16
C ASP A 74 -1.43 -3.30 -14.56
N ALA A 75 -2.48 -2.46 -14.56
CA ALA A 75 -3.88 -2.82 -14.81
C ALA A 75 -4.12 -3.59 -16.12
N GLU A 76 -3.42 -3.24 -17.20
CA GLU A 76 -3.56 -3.94 -18.50
C GLU A 76 -2.90 -5.33 -18.52
N THR A 77 -2.03 -5.61 -17.55
CA THR A 77 -1.17 -6.80 -17.55
C THR A 77 -1.49 -7.80 -16.45
N LYS A 78 -2.25 -7.39 -15.44
CA LYS A 78 -2.66 -8.20 -14.30
C LYS A 78 -4.16 -8.02 -14.10
N ASP A 79 -4.92 -9.05 -14.40
CA ASP A 79 -6.39 -9.02 -14.39
C ASP A 79 -6.93 -8.52 -13.04
N GLU A 80 -6.35 -8.98 -11.92
CA GLU A 80 -6.78 -8.56 -10.58
C GLU A 80 -6.58 -7.06 -10.33
N LEU A 81 -5.49 -6.48 -10.84
CA LEU A 81 -5.24 -5.04 -10.72
C LEU A 81 -6.08 -4.24 -11.72
N GLY A 82 -6.43 -4.83 -12.87
CA GLY A 82 -7.35 -4.26 -13.84
C GLY A 82 -8.75 -4.08 -13.26
N GLU A 83 -9.30 -5.12 -12.62
CA GLU A 83 -10.60 -5.06 -11.94
C GLU A 83 -10.62 -3.98 -10.86
N ILE A 84 -9.61 -3.97 -9.98
CA ILE A 84 -9.47 -2.95 -8.92
C ILE A 84 -9.38 -1.54 -9.53
N TYR A 85 -8.62 -1.37 -10.61
CA TYR A 85 -8.47 -0.08 -11.29
C TYR A 85 -9.82 0.43 -11.84
N THR A 86 -10.57 -0.43 -12.51
CA THR A 86 -11.90 -0.10 -13.03
C THR A 86 -12.86 0.26 -11.91
N ASP A 87 -12.92 -0.50 -10.81
CA ASP A 87 -13.79 -0.18 -9.67
C ASP A 87 -13.43 1.16 -9.02
N TRP A 88 -12.13 1.48 -8.94
CA TRP A 88 -11.65 2.70 -8.31
C TRP A 88 -11.96 3.95 -9.12
N THR A 89 -11.85 3.84 -10.45
CA THR A 89 -11.86 4.98 -11.36
C THR A 89 -13.15 5.10 -12.17
N GLY A 90 -13.94 4.03 -12.25
CA GLY A 90 -15.06 3.92 -13.19
C GLY A 90 -14.61 3.72 -14.64
N ASP A 91 -13.31 3.53 -14.90
CA ASP A 91 -12.81 3.42 -16.27
C ASP A 91 -13.36 2.17 -16.97
N GLY A 92 -14.08 2.38 -18.07
CA GLY A 92 -14.77 1.32 -18.81
C GLY A 92 -16.20 1.01 -18.33
N ASN A 93 -16.72 1.70 -17.31
CA ASN A 93 -18.08 1.53 -16.78
C ASN A 93 -18.90 2.83 -16.88
N ASP A 94 -20.23 2.70 -16.85
CA ASP A 94 -21.17 3.85 -16.82
C ASP A 94 -21.35 4.41 -15.39
N ASP A 95 -20.78 3.77 -14.38
CA ASP A 95 -20.91 4.10 -12.96
C ASP A 95 -19.70 4.89 -12.44
N ASP A 96 -19.92 5.80 -11.48
CA ASP A 96 -18.85 6.53 -10.79
C ASP A 96 -17.94 5.55 -10.03
N GLY A 97 -16.62 5.69 -10.18
CA GLY A 97 -15.65 4.89 -9.43
C GLY A 97 -15.61 5.23 -7.94
N HIS A 98 -15.09 4.31 -7.12
CA HIS A 98 -15.01 4.47 -5.66
C HIS A 98 -14.30 5.77 -5.24
N ILE A 99 -13.31 6.25 -6.01
CA ILE A 99 -12.62 7.52 -5.71
C ILE A 99 -13.59 8.71 -5.79
N ASP A 100 -14.40 8.76 -6.84
CA ASP A 100 -15.35 9.86 -7.06
C ASP A 100 -16.53 9.77 -6.09
N GLN A 101 -17.03 8.56 -5.87
CA GLN A 101 -18.05 8.28 -4.85
C GLN A 101 -17.58 8.72 -3.46
N LEU A 102 -16.32 8.47 -3.11
CA LEU A 102 -15.74 8.88 -1.82
C LEU A 102 -15.64 10.40 -1.67
N GLN A 103 -15.29 11.09 -2.76
CA GLN A 103 -15.19 12.56 -2.77
C GLN A 103 -16.58 13.22 -2.66
N ALA A 104 -17.61 12.60 -3.24
CA ALA A 104 -18.99 13.06 -3.16
C ALA A 104 -19.71 12.68 -1.85
N LEU A 105 -19.13 11.79 -1.04
CA LEU A 105 -19.79 11.21 0.12
C LEU A 105 -20.11 12.24 1.22
N SER A 106 -21.34 12.19 1.73
CA SER A 106 -21.73 12.93 2.94
C SER A 106 -21.29 12.18 4.20
N PHE A 107 -20.49 12.84 5.04
CA PHE A 107 -19.89 12.25 6.24
C PHE A 107 -20.85 12.09 7.44
N GLN A 108 -22.13 12.35 7.26
CA GLN A 108 -23.14 12.27 8.32
C GLN A 108 -23.93 10.95 8.32
N SER A 109 -23.91 10.23 7.20
CA SER A 109 -24.60 8.96 7.02
C SER A 109 -23.69 7.78 7.42
N PRO A 110 -24.26 6.61 7.73
CA PRO A 110 -23.49 5.37 7.84
C PRO A 110 -22.62 5.13 6.60
N PRO A 111 -21.45 4.48 6.77
CA PRO A 111 -20.60 4.15 5.64
C PRO A 111 -21.37 3.26 4.66
N PRO A 112 -21.30 3.53 3.34
CA PRO A 112 -21.91 2.66 2.35
C PRO A 112 -21.12 1.35 2.22
N ASP A 113 -21.79 0.30 1.74
CA ASP A 113 -21.19 -1.05 1.67
C ASP A 113 -19.94 -1.10 0.77
N TRP A 114 -19.95 -0.37 -0.35
CA TRP A 114 -18.81 -0.27 -1.27
C TRP A 114 -17.56 0.29 -0.59
N LEU A 115 -17.68 1.08 0.49
CA LEU A 115 -16.53 1.65 1.18
C LEU A 115 -15.68 0.56 1.85
N PHE A 116 -16.33 -0.50 2.35
CA PHE A 116 -15.62 -1.64 2.90
C PHE A 116 -14.79 -2.32 1.82
N GLU A 117 -15.42 -2.60 0.68
CA GLU A 117 -14.78 -3.20 -0.48
C GLU A 117 -13.61 -2.35 -0.98
N PHE A 118 -13.80 -1.03 -1.10
CA PHE A 118 -12.74 -0.11 -1.49
C PHE A 118 -11.52 -0.18 -0.56
N VAL A 119 -11.74 -0.28 0.76
CA VAL A 119 -10.66 -0.41 1.75
C VAL A 119 -9.95 -1.77 1.67
N VAL A 120 -10.70 -2.84 1.38
CA VAL A 120 -10.12 -4.17 1.12
C VAL A 120 -9.25 -4.15 -0.13
N GLN A 121 -9.75 -3.58 -1.23
CA GLN A 121 -9.03 -3.41 -2.48
C GLN A 121 -7.74 -2.59 -2.32
N ILE A 122 -7.74 -1.56 -1.45
CA ILE A 122 -6.49 -0.79 -1.14
C ILE A 122 -5.40 -1.71 -0.60
N ARG A 123 -5.77 -2.65 0.27
CA ARG A 123 -4.83 -3.62 0.84
C ARG A 123 -4.39 -4.66 -0.20
N GLU A 124 -5.31 -5.12 -1.03
CA GLU A 124 -5.04 -6.09 -2.11
C GLU A 124 -4.11 -5.49 -3.16
N ALA A 125 -4.40 -4.29 -3.66
CA ALA A 125 -3.53 -3.57 -4.58
C ALA A 125 -2.13 -3.39 -3.99
N ALA A 126 -2.00 -2.96 -2.73
CA ALA A 126 -0.70 -2.82 -2.08
C ALA A 126 0.05 -4.15 -1.89
N TRP A 127 -0.67 -5.27 -1.80
CA TRP A 127 -0.07 -6.59 -1.75
C TRP A 127 0.44 -7.03 -3.12
N GLU A 128 -0.39 -6.93 -4.16
CA GLU A 128 -0.08 -7.32 -5.53
C GLU A 128 0.99 -6.44 -6.18
N LEU A 129 1.09 -5.18 -5.76
CA LEU A 129 2.18 -4.27 -6.11
C LEU A 129 3.47 -4.53 -5.30
N GLY A 130 3.45 -5.47 -4.35
CA GLY A 130 4.62 -5.93 -3.59
C GLY A 130 4.96 -5.11 -2.34
N TYR A 131 4.30 -3.98 -2.09
CA TYR A 131 4.60 -3.08 -0.98
C TYR A 131 4.40 -3.73 0.40
N LEU A 132 3.41 -4.61 0.55
CA LEU A 132 3.17 -5.35 1.79
C LEU A 132 4.00 -6.64 1.92
N GLN A 133 4.61 -7.10 0.82
CA GLN A 133 5.45 -8.30 0.79
C GLN A 133 6.90 -7.99 1.20
N ALA A 134 7.37 -6.75 0.94
CA ALA A 134 8.73 -6.29 1.21
C ALA A 134 9.21 -6.48 2.67
N GLY A 135 8.29 -6.52 3.65
CA GLY A 135 8.62 -6.80 5.06
C GLY A 135 8.51 -8.27 5.48
N ARG A 136 7.98 -9.15 4.63
CA ARG A 136 7.75 -10.59 4.92
C ARG A 136 8.80 -11.50 4.30
N SER A 137 9.43 -11.06 3.21
CA SER A 137 10.63 -11.68 2.68
C SER A 137 11.78 -11.39 3.64
N ARG A 138 11.87 -12.13 4.77
CA ARG A 138 13.15 -12.27 5.47
C ARG A 138 14.15 -12.67 4.40
N LYS A 139 15.24 -11.90 4.30
CA LYS A 139 16.47 -12.33 3.62
C LYS A 139 16.65 -13.81 3.96
N ALA A 140 16.49 -14.68 2.97
CA ALA A 140 17.33 -15.87 2.98
C ALA A 140 18.73 -15.28 3.09
N GLU A 141 19.41 -15.54 4.20
CA GLU A 141 20.84 -15.26 4.32
C GLU A 141 21.51 -15.93 3.12
N GLN A 142 21.66 -15.19 2.02
CA GLN A 142 22.77 -15.43 1.12
C GLN A 142 23.96 -15.14 2.00
N GLY A 143 24.53 -16.21 2.56
CA GLY A 143 25.72 -16.15 3.38
C GLY A 143 26.70 -15.22 2.70
N ASP A 144 27.04 -14.15 3.41
CA ASP A 144 27.98 -13.13 2.98
C ASP A 144 29.22 -13.87 2.46
N PRO A 145 29.65 -13.65 1.20
CA PRO A 145 30.81 -14.35 0.64
C PRO A 145 32.06 -14.17 1.53
N VAL A 146 32.12 -13.06 2.28
CA VAL A 146 33.17 -12.79 3.28
C VAL A 146 33.12 -13.76 4.47
N GLU A 147 31.92 -14.16 4.92
CA GLU A 147 31.74 -15.09 6.03
C GLU A 147 32.07 -16.54 5.64
N LYS A 148 31.87 -16.90 4.36
CA LYS A 148 32.33 -18.18 3.80
C LYS A 148 33.85 -18.23 3.65
N GLU A 149 34.47 -17.13 3.22
CA GLU A 149 35.92 -17.06 3.02
C GLU A 149 36.68 -17.01 4.36
N ALA A 150 36.17 -16.32 5.37
CA ALA A 150 36.72 -16.34 6.72
C ALA A 150 36.68 -17.76 7.34
N ASN A 151 35.55 -18.47 7.20
CA ASN A 151 35.42 -19.83 7.73
C ASN A 151 36.26 -20.87 6.98
N SER A 152 36.63 -20.64 5.72
CA SER A 152 37.57 -21.51 5.01
C SER A 152 39.03 -21.27 5.43
N MET A 153 39.40 -20.05 5.83
CA MET A 153 40.76 -19.74 6.31
C MET A 153 41.05 -20.22 7.74
N PHE A 154 40.03 -20.44 8.58
CA PHE A 154 40.19 -20.99 9.94
C PHE A 154 40.15 -22.52 10.03
N ARG A 155 40.00 -23.22 8.90
CA ARG A 155 39.92 -24.70 8.81
C ARG A 155 41.09 -25.34 8.06
N GLU A 156 42.25 -24.70 8.02
CA GLU A 156 43.54 -25.36 7.76
C GLU A 156 44.27 -25.69 9.07
#